data_AF-A0A1H4A1V7-F1
#
_entry.id   AF-A0A1H4A1V7-F1
#
_cell.length_a   1.000
_cell.length_b   1.000
_cell.length_c   1.000
_cell.angle_alpha   90.00
_cell.angle_beta   90.00
_cell.angle_gamma   90.00
#
_symmetry.space_group_name_H-M   'P 1'
#
loop_
_entity.id
_entity.type
_entity.pdbx_description
1 polymer ?
#
loop_
_entity_poly.entity_id
_entity_poly.type
_entity_poly.pdbx_seq_one_letter_code
_entity_poly.pdbx_strand_id
1 'polypeptide(L)' 'MEISGYKSEEELIELLDAGKITVLTFVTHQSKELTKEFEDYCSDRDLCPNEESAEQFVDMRQQMFNEAFENGNV' A
#
# COMPACT_ATOMS: atom_id res chain seq x y z
N MET A 1 1.12 -11.47 15.67
CA MET A 1 2.54 -11.44 15.28
C MET A 1 2.91 -9.97 15.31
N GLU A 2 3.65 -9.52 16.31
CA GLU A 2 4.01 -8.10 16.45
C GLU A 2 5.23 -7.83 15.57
N ILE A 3 5.07 -7.01 14.54
CA ILE A 3 6.18 -6.60 13.68
C ILE A 3 6.98 -5.55 14.45
N SER A 4 8.13 -5.94 14.99
CA SER A 4 9.02 -5.02 15.72
C SER A 4 9.90 -4.24 14.73
N GLY A 5 9.47 -3.06 14.31
CA GLY A 5 10.26 -2.11 13.50
C GLY A 5 9.82 -1.99 12.04
N TYR A 6 10.42 -1.04 11.31
CA TYR A 6 10.25 -0.92 9.86
C TYR A 6 10.97 -2.09 9.20
N LYS A 7 10.21 -3.02 8.61
CA LYS A 7 10.74 -4.09 7.77
C LYS A 7 11.02 -3.54 6.37
N SER A 8 11.98 -4.15 5.69
CA SER A 8 12.21 -3.84 4.27
C SER A 8 10.94 -4.17 3.47
N GLU A 9 10.72 -3.46 2.36
CA GLU A 9 9.60 -3.70 1.46
C GLU A 9 9.52 -5.17 1.03
N GLU A 10 10.66 -5.79 0.72
CA GLU A 10 10.75 -7.22 0.38
C GLU A 10 10.19 -8.14 1.47
N GLU A 11 10.52 -7.89 2.75
CA GLU A 11 9.98 -8.69 3.86
C GLU A 11 8.48 -8.50 4.04
N LEU A 12 7.98 -7.28 3.82
CA LEU A 12 6.56 -6.99 3.91
C LEU A 12 5.78 -7.66 2.77
N ILE A 13 6.34 -7.71 1.56
CA ILE A 13 5.77 -8.45 0.42
C ILE A 13 5.71 -9.95 0.75
N GLU A 14 6.79 -10.56 1.22
CA GLU A 14 6.80 -11.98 1.59
C GLU A 14 5.76 -12.32 2.66
N LEU A 15 5.59 -11.44 3.65
CA LEU A 15 4.60 -11.61 4.70
C LEU A 15 3.16 -11.43 4.19
N LEU A 16 2.95 -10.52 3.24
CA LEU A 16 1.64 -10.30 2.62
C LEU A 16 1.25 -11.51 1.77
N ASP A 17 2.16 -12.00 0.93
CA ASP A 17 1.98 -13.20 0.11
C ASP A 17 1.75 -14.46 0.96
N ALA A 18 2.43 -14.56 2.10
CA ALA A 18 2.23 -15.63 3.07
C ALA A 18 0.94 -15.48 3.90
N GLY A 19 0.14 -14.42 3.68
CA GLY A 19 -1.08 -14.10 4.42
C GLY A 19 -0.84 -13.84 5.91
N LYS A 20 0.37 -13.41 6.28
CA LYS A 20 0.78 -13.11 7.66
C LYS A 20 0.44 -11.69 8.08
N ILE A 21 0.38 -10.79 7.10
CA ILE A 21 0.00 -9.39 7.28
C ILE A 21 -1.08 -9.05 6.26
N THR A 22 -1.75 -7.93 6.50
CA THR A 22 -2.77 -7.42 5.60
C THR A 22 -2.21 -6.25 4.77
N VAL A 23 -2.93 -5.83 3.73
CA VAL A 23 -2.56 -4.69 2.89
C VAL A 23 -2.51 -3.42 3.73
N LEU A 24 -3.45 -3.23 4.66
CA LEU A 24 -3.39 -2.11 5.62
C LEU A 24 -2.09 -2.12 6.43
N THR A 25 -1.65 -3.29 6.87
CA THR A 25 -0.40 -3.42 7.62
C THR A 25 0.80 -3.08 6.74
N PHE A 26 0.80 -3.54 5.48
CA PHE A 26 1.83 -3.23 4.50
C PHE A 26 1.96 -1.71 4.28
N VAL A 27 0.87 -1.02 3.92
CA VAL A 27 0.92 0.42 3.60
C VAL A 27 1.28 1.29 4.80
N THR A 28 0.87 0.88 6.01
CA THR A 28 1.15 1.64 7.24
C THR A 28 2.54 1.38 7.84
N HIS A 29 3.21 0.28 7.45
CA HIS A 29 4.52 -0.11 7.99
C HIS A 29 5.67 -0.05 6.98
N GLN A 30 5.41 0.10 5.68
CA GLN A 30 6.47 0.21 4.66
C GLN A 30 7.32 1.46 4.86
N SER A 31 6.69 2.63 4.93
CA SER A 31 7.39 3.90 5.11
C SER A 31 6.45 4.98 5.62
N LYS A 32 7.01 5.98 6.32
CA LYS A 32 6.21 7.14 6.76
C LYS A 32 5.59 7.91 5.59
N GLU A 33 6.27 7.92 4.45
CA GLU A 33 5.79 8.60 3.24
C GLU A 33 4.57 7.88 2.69
N LEU A 34 4.63 6.54 2.56
CA LEU A 34 3.50 5.78 2.06
C LEU A 34 2.30 5.81 3.01
N THR A 35 2.55 5.69 4.32
CA THR A 35 1.50 5.83 5.33
C THR A 35 0.79 7.16 5.19
N LYS A 36 1.56 8.24 5.01
CA LYS A 36 1.01 9.58 4.82
C LYS A 36 0.21 9.68 3.51
N GLU A 37 0.71 9.13 2.41
CA GLU A 37 -0.02 9.10 1.13
C GLU A 37 -1.35 8.35 1.27
N PHE A 38 -1.39 7.25 2.02
CA PHE A 38 -2.61 6.48 2.29
C PHE A 38 -3.61 7.27 3.17
N GLU A 39 -3.12 7.93 4.21
CA GLU A 39 -3.94 8.79 5.07
C GLU A 39 -4.54 9.97 4.27
N ASP A 40 -3.72 10.64 3.46
CA ASP A 40 -4.14 11.74 2.59
C ASP A 40 -5.15 11.21 1.54
N TYR A 41 -4.91 10.04 0.93
CA TYR A 41 -5.84 9.40 0.00
C TYR A 41 -7.22 9.14 0.62
N CYS A 42 -7.24 8.64 1.86
CA CYS A 42 -8.48 8.39 2.59
C CYS A 42 -9.19 9.70 2.94
N SER A 43 -8.44 10.69 3.44
CA SER A 43 -8.96 12.00 3.80
C SER A 43 -9.57 12.74 2.62
N ASP A 44 -8.92 12.70 1.45
CA ASP A 44 -9.38 13.37 0.24
C ASP A 44 -10.66 12.76 -0.35
N ARG A 45 -10.98 11.52 0.03
CA ARG A 45 -12.11 10.74 -0.51
C ARG A 45 -13.20 10.46 0.53
N ASP A 46 -13.09 11.03 1.73
CA ASP A 46 -13.97 10.72 2.87
C ASP A 46 -14.06 9.21 3.16
N LEU A 47 -12.96 8.48 2.96
CA LEU A 47 -12.86 7.04 3.24
C LEU A 47 -12.33 6.79 4.65
N CYS A 48 -12.79 5.70 5.27
CA CYS A 48 -12.19 5.24 6.52
C CYS A 48 -10.87 4.52 6.22
N PRO A 49 -9.76 4.82 6.94
CA PRO A 49 -8.50 4.11 6.80
C PRO A 49 -8.63 2.70 7.40
N ASN A 50 -8.90 1.73 6.53
CA ASN A 50 -9.18 0.35 6.87
C ASN A 50 -8.63 -0.57 5.77
N GLU A 51 -8.90 -1.87 5.86
CA GLU A 51 -8.39 -2.84 4.88
C GLU A 51 -8.89 -2.56 3.46
N GLU A 52 -10.19 -2.26 3.32
CA GLU A 52 -10.82 -2.01 2.02
C GLU A 52 -10.23 -0.78 1.32
N SER A 53 -10.02 0.33 2.04
CA SER A 53 -9.38 1.51 1.46
C SER A 53 -7.90 1.28 1.18
N ALA A 54 -7.21 0.45 1.97
CA ALA A 54 -5.81 0.10 1.71
C ALA A 54 -5.66 -0.73 0.41
N GLU A 55 -6.54 -1.70 0.18
CA GLU A 55 -6.61 -2.46 -1.07
C GLU A 55 -6.87 -1.52 -2.26
N GLN A 56 -7.87 -0.64 -2.17
CA GLN A 56 -8.16 0.35 -3.22
C GLN A 56 -6.98 1.30 -3.50
N PHE A 57 -6.24 1.69 -2.48
CA PHE A 57 -5.07 2.54 -2.61
C PHE A 57 -3.92 1.82 -3.35
N VAL A 58 -3.65 0.56 -2.99
CA VAL A 58 -2.62 -0.24 -3.66
C VAL A 58 -3.01 -0.52 -5.12
N ASP A 59 -4.28 -0.86 -5.38
CA ASP A 59 -4.78 -1.05 -6.74
C ASP A 59 -4.63 0.22 -7.58
N MET A 60 -4.99 1.39 -7.04
CA MET A 60 -4.79 2.68 -7.70
C MET A 60 -3.31 2.92 -8.03
N ARG A 61 -2.39 2.65 -7.09
CA ARG A 61 -0.95 2.79 -7.32
C ARG A 61 -0.44 1.85 -8.41
N GLN A 62 -0.91 0.61 -8.42
CA GLN A 62 -0.56 -0.36 -9.46
C GLN A 62 -1.10 0.06 -10.83
N GLN A 63 -2.33 0.60 -10.89
CA GLN A 63 -2.89 1.16 -12.11
C GLN A 63 -2.06 2.35 -12.63
N MET A 64 -1.70 3.31 -11.77
CA MET A 64 -0.85 4.44 -12.16
C MET A 64 0.52 3.98 -12.68
N PHE A 65 1.11 2.94 -12.09
CA PHE A 65 2.37 2.38 -12.56
C PHE A 65 2.21 1.73 -13.94
N ASN A 66 1.15 0.96 -14.14
CA ASN A 66 0.84 0.33 -15.43
C ASN A 66 0.54 1.36 -16.51
N GLU A 67 -0.25 2.40 -16.21
CA GLU A 67 -0.55 3.50 -17.14
C GLU A 67 0.69 4.30 -17.51
N ALA A 68 1.62 4.50 -16.59
CA ALA A 68 2.91 5.13 -16.86
C ALA A 68 3.79 4.26 -17.78
N PHE A 69 3.65 2.94 -17.71
CA PHE A 69 4.37 1.99 -18.57
C PHE A 69 3.70 1.87 -19.96
N GLU A 70 2.37 1.86 -20.03
CA GLU A 70 1.60 1.73 -21.27
C GLU A 70 1.61 3.00 -22.12
N ASN A 71 1.66 4.19 -21.51
CA ASN A 71 1.86 5.45 -22.26
C ASN A 71 3.30 5.63 -22.77
N GLY A 72 4.17 4.64 -22.55
CA GLY A 72 5.59 4.70 -22.81
C GLY A 72 6.07 4.10 -24.13
N ASN A 73 5.25 3.43 -24.96
CA ASN A 73 5.55 3.05 -26.37
C ASN A 73 4.42 2.22 -27.03
N VAL A 74 3.76 2.79 -28.06
CA VAL A 74 3.39 2.06 -29.30
C VAL A 74 3.82 2.87 -30.51
#